data_AF-A0A4R6KR06-F1
#
_entry.id   AF-A0A4R6KR06-F1
#
_cell.length_a   1.000
_cell.length_b   1.000
_cell.length_c   1.000
_cell.angle_alpha   90.00
_cell.angle_beta   90.00
_cell.angle_gamma   90.00
#
_symmetry.space_group_name_H-M   'P 1'
#
loop_
_entity.id
_entity.type
_entity.pdbx_description
1 polymer ?
#
loop_
_entity_poly.entity_id
_entity_poly.type
_entity_poly.pdbx_seq_one_letter_code
_entity_poly.pdbx_strand_id
1 'polypeptide(L)'
;MTQPPMVPPSNAPVPHQPPAEGYPPQPYQQYPPHQQYAQHPQPPYPVQQAGGYVQPNGGMAVAPKNPGLALVASFFIPGLGSLLNGNVLMGIIIFVCDVIAWISLTILIGFVLVPVVWIWGMIHAYHGAKRWNRKHGILS
;
A
#
# COMPACT_ATOMS: atom_id res chain seq x y z
N MET A 1 52.95 5.52 23.81
CA MET A 1 51.56 5.80 23.42
C MET A 1 51.57 7.09 22.61
N THR A 2 51.09 7.02 21.38
CA THR A 2 51.27 8.01 20.30
C THR A 2 50.32 9.20 20.47
N GLN A 3 50.81 10.43 20.31
CA GLN A 3 49.97 11.63 20.24
C GLN A 3 49.02 11.55 19.02
N PRO A 4 47.77 12.04 19.11
CA PRO A 4 46.90 12.15 17.95
C PRO A 4 47.40 13.24 16.99
N PRO A 5 47.21 13.08 15.66
CA PRO A 5 47.68 14.05 14.68
C PRO A 5 46.91 15.38 14.79
N MET A 6 47.65 16.49 14.85
CA MET A 6 47.11 17.85 14.75
C MET A 6 46.55 18.08 13.34
N VAL A 7 45.29 18.48 13.24
CA VAL A 7 44.69 18.91 11.97
C VAL A 7 45.19 20.32 11.65
N PRO A 8 45.78 20.58 10.47
CA PRO A 8 46.22 21.92 10.09
C PRO A 8 45.03 22.86 9.88
N PRO A 9 45.17 24.18 10.17
CA PRO A 9 44.11 25.14 9.93
C PRO A 9 43.78 25.22 8.43
N SER A 10 42.48 25.17 8.11
CA SER A 10 41.98 25.35 6.75
C SER A 10 42.12 26.82 6.34
N ASN A 11 42.95 27.10 5.33
CA ASN A 11 43.11 28.43 4.73
C ASN A 11 41.93 28.77 3.79
N ALA A 12 40.70 28.71 4.29
CA ALA A 12 39.55 29.20 3.54
C ALA A 12 39.58 30.74 3.48
N PRO A 13 39.40 31.37 2.31
CA PRO A 13 39.35 32.83 2.21
C PRO A 13 38.19 33.39 3.04
N VAL A 14 38.48 34.30 3.95
CA VAL A 14 37.47 35.06 4.70
C VAL A 14 36.73 35.95 3.69
N PRO A 15 35.40 35.83 3.53
CA PRO A 15 34.65 36.73 2.67
C PRO A 15 34.81 38.16 3.17
N HIS A 16 35.38 39.04 2.35
CA HIS A 16 35.52 40.45 2.67
C HIS A 16 34.13 41.09 2.62
N GLN A 17 33.61 41.54 3.77
CA GLN A 17 32.40 42.37 3.81
C GLN A 17 32.75 43.77 3.24
N PRO A 18 32.03 44.26 2.21
CA PRO A 18 32.22 45.64 1.73
C PRO A 18 31.69 46.66 2.76
N PRO A 19 32.19 47.92 2.74
CA PRO A 19 31.85 48.94 3.71
C PRO A 19 30.38 49.35 3.63
N ALA A 20 29.83 49.75 4.78
CA ALA A 20 28.46 50.20 4.94
C ALA A 20 28.20 51.53 4.21
N GLU A 21 27.85 51.45 2.94
CA GLU A 21 27.20 52.56 2.23
C GLU A 21 25.70 52.54 2.54
N GLY A 22 25.19 53.69 2.98
CA GLY A 22 23.86 53.86 3.54
C GLY A 22 22.75 53.32 2.65
N TYR A 23 22.15 52.23 3.09
CA TYR A 23 20.89 51.75 2.53
C TYR A 23 19.79 52.78 2.82
N PRO A 24 18.95 53.13 1.85
CA PRO A 24 17.75 53.92 2.13
C PRO A 24 16.87 53.17 3.14
N PRO A 25 16.13 53.87 4.01
CA PRO A 25 15.24 53.22 4.97
C PRO A 25 14.24 52.36 4.20
N GLN A 26 14.30 51.05 4.45
CA GLN A 26 13.32 50.12 3.94
C GLN A 26 11.95 50.54 4.48
N PRO A 27 10.93 50.75 3.63
CA PRO A 27 9.58 51.01 4.12
C PRO A 27 9.19 49.83 5.01
N TYR A 28 8.75 50.13 6.22
CA TYR A 28 8.27 49.13 7.17
C TYR A 28 7.14 48.35 6.48
N GLN A 29 7.44 47.13 6.04
CA GLN A 29 6.43 46.21 5.56
C GLN A 29 5.63 45.79 6.79
N GLN A 30 4.50 46.46 7.01
CA GLN A 30 3.50 46.07 7.98
C GLN A 30 3.01 44.69 7.57
N TYR A 31 3.51 43.66 8.24
CA TYR A 31 3.04 42.29 8.04
C TYR A 31 1.53 42.28 8.27
N PRO A 32 0.71 41.83 7.30
CA PRO A 32 -0.71 41.67 7.54
C PRO A 32 -0.90 40.71 8.70
N PRO A 33 -1.83 40.99 9.63
CA PRO A 33 -2.16 40.04 10.68
C PRO A 33 -2.52 38.72 10.00
N HIS A 34 -1.99 37.63 10.53
CA HIS A 34 -2.23 36.27 10.06
C HIS A 34 -3.74 36.07 9.98
N GLN A 35 -4.29 36.25 8.78
CA GLN A 35 -5.64 35.85 8.49
C GLN A 35 -5.62 34.34 8.59
N GLN A 36 -6.28 33.84 9.62
CA GLN A 36 -6.64 32.45 9.76
C GLN A 36 -7.26 32.03 8.43
N TYR A 37 -6.48 31.32 7.63
CA TYR A 37 -6.84 30.93 6.27
C TYR A 37 -8.20 30.27 6.34
N ALA A 38 -9.23 30.98 5.85
CA ALA A 38 -10.50 30.34 5.56
C ALA A 38 -10.16 29.22 4.58
N GLN A 39 -10.46 27.97 4.95
CA GLN A 39 -10.24 26.84 4.09
C GLN A 39 -11.00 27.07 2.77
N HIS A 40 -10.28 27.44 1.73
CA HIS A 40 -10.82 27.51 0.38
C HIS A 40 -11.11 26.07 -0.06
N PRO A 41 -12.35 25.73 -0.46
CA PRO A 41 -12.64 24.41 -1.00
C PRO A 41 -11.78 24.17 -2.23
N GLN A 42 -10.93 23.15 -2.18
CA GLN A 42 -10.10 22.75 -3.31
C GLN A 42 -11.02 22.28 -4.46
N PRO A 43 -10.78 22.71 -5.71
CA PRO A 43 -11.53 22.21 -6.85
C PRO A 43 -11.31 20.69 -6.99
N PRO A 44 -12.35 19.90 -7.29
CA PRO A 44 -12.21 18.45 -7.35
C PRO A 44 -11.39 18.07 -8.58
N TYR A 45 -10.19 17.54 -8.35
CA TYR A 45 -9.48 16.78 -9.37
C TYR A 45 -10.35 15.55 -9.72
N PRO A 46 -10.60 15.24 -11.00
CA PRO A 46 -11.29 14.02 -11.37
C PRO A 46 -10.36 12.83 -11.06
N VAL A 47 -10.47 12.29 -9.85
CA VAL A 47 -9.96 10.98 -9.50
C VAL A 47 -10.67 9.98 -10.41
N GLN A 48 -9.91 9.34 -11.30
CA GLN A 48 -10.39 8.23 -12.11
C GLN A 48 -11.04 7.20 -11.18
N GLN A 49 -12.37 7.13 -11.27
CA GLN A 49 -13.24 6.32 -10.45
C GLN A 49 -13.05 4.84 -10.77
N ALA A 50 -12.10 4.21 -10.09
CA ALA A 50 -12.13 2.77 -9.86
C ALA A 50 -12.79 2.50 -8.49
N GLY A 51 -14.09 2.76 -8.39
CA GLY A 51 -14.99 2.19 -7.37
C GLY A 51 -14.58 2.33 -5.89
N GLY A 52 -13.98 3.45 -5.48
CA GLY A 52 -13.61 3.68 -4.07
C GLY A 52 -14.82 4.09 -3.23
N TYR A 53 -15.25 3.22 -2.31
CA TYR A 53 -16.23 3.59 -1.29
C TYR A 53 -15.54 4.49 -0.25
N VAL A 54 -16.05 5.70 -0.09
CA VAL A 54 -15.56 6.69 0.88
C VAL A 54 -15.98 6.22 2.27
N GLN A 55 -15.03 5.89 3.15
CA GLN A 55 -15.35 5.57 4.55
C GLN A 55 -15.74 6.87 5.28
N PRO A 56 -16.87 6.91 6.00
CA PRO A 56 -17.35 8.13 6.67
C PRO A 56 -16.49 8.60 7.86
N ASN A 57 -15.44 7.86 8.25
CA ASN A 57 -14.71 8.11 9.51
C ASN A 57 -13.24 8.54 9.36
N GLY A 58 -12.86 9.17 8.23
CA GLY A 58 -11.52 9.76 8.06
C GLY A 58 -10.35 8.77 7.99
N GLY A 59 -10.63 7.46 7.92
CA GLY A 59 -9.63 6.43 7.65
C GLY A 59 -9.24 6.39 6.18
N MET A 60 -7.98 6.08 5.89
CA MET A 60 -7.49 5.92 4.52
C MET A 60 -8.38 4.94 3.73
N ALA A 61 -8.93 5.40 2.61
CA ALA A 61 -9.73 4.57 1.73
C ALA A 61 -8.87 3.43 1.17
N VAL A 62 -9.21 2.18 1.52
CA VAL A 62 -8.51 0.99 1.01
C VAL A 62 -9.13 0.55 -0.31
N ALA A 63 -8.29 0.21 -1.29
CA ALA A 63 -8.73 -0.19 -2.62
C ALA A 63 -9.55 -1.49 -2.61
N PRO A 64 -10.67 -1.58 -3.38
CA PRO A 64 -11.46 -2.82 -3.52
C PRO A 64 -10.62 -4.02 -3.94
N LYS A 65 -10.90 -5.19 -3.38
CA LYS A 65 -10.43 -6.47 -3.92
C LYS A 65 -11.38 -6.92 -5.02
N ASN A 66 -10.87 -7.51 -6.09
CA ASN A 66 -11.71 -8.05 -7.16
C ASN A 66 -11.93 -9.56 -6.93
N PRO A 67 -13.16 -10.02 -6.58
CA PRO A 67 -13.43 -11.43 -6.33
C PRO A 67 -13.24 -12.31 -7.56
N GLY A 68 -13.56 -11.80 -8.75
CA GLY A 68 -13.36 -12.50 -10.02
C GLY A 68 -11.89 -12.75 -10.30
N LEU A 69 -11.04 -11.74 -10.11
CA LEU A 69 -9.59 -11.89 -10.28
C LEU A 69 -9.01 -12.88 -9.27
N ALA A 70 -9.45 -12.84 -8.01
CA ALA A 70 -9.03 -13.81 -7.00
C ALA A 70 -9.45 -15.25 -7.38
N LEU A 71 -10.65 -15.42 -7.93
CA LEU A 71 -11.13 -16.73 -8.42
C LEU A 71 -10.27 -17.23 -9.59
N VAL A 72 -10.04 -16.40 -10.61
CA VAL A 72 -9.23 -16.77 -11.78
C VAL A 72 -7.78 -17.08 -11.37
N ALA A 73 -7.22 -16.35 -10.41
CA ALA A 73 -5.90 -16.69 -9.86
C ALA A 73 -5.89 -18.09 -9.23
N SER A 74 -6.91 -18.44 -8.44
CA SER A 74 -7.05 -19.77 -7.83
C SER A 74 -7.39 -20.89 -8.84
N PHE A 75 -7.96 -20.56 -10.00
CA PHE A 75 -8.21 -21.53 -11.07
C PHE A 75 -6.89 -22.09 -11.61
N PHE A 76 -5.89 -21.23 -11.83
CA PHE A 76 -4.58 -21.66 -12.31
C PHE A 76 -3.75 -22.35 -11.22
N ILE A 77 -3.74 -21.79 -10.01
CA ILE A 77 -3.00 -22.36 -8.89
C ILE A 77 -3.86 -22.23 -7.62
N PRO A 78 -4.35 -23.34 -7.07
CA PRO A 78 -5.12 -23.34 -5.83
C PRO A 78 -4.42 -22.59 -4.69
N GLY A 79 -5.14 -21.67 -4.06
CA GLY A 79 -4.64 -20.87 -2.95
C GLY A 79 -4.07 -19.50 -3.36
N LEU A 80 -3.72 -19.27 -4.63
CA LEU A 80 -3.20 -17.97 -5.09
C LEU A 80 -4.16 -16.82 -4.83
N GLY A 81 -5.45 -16.97 -5.15
CA GLY A 81 -6.42 -15.91 -4.91
C GLY A 81 -6.52 -15.53 -3.42
N SER A 82 -6.34 -16.51 -2.53
CA SER A 82 -6.32 -16.27 -1.08
C SER A 82 -5.06 -15.49 -0.64
N LEU A 83 -3.91 -15.78 -1.26
CA LEU A 83 -2.67 -15.01 -1.06
C LEU A 83 -2.83 -13.55 -1.50
N LEU A 84 -3.44 -13.30 -2.68
CA LEU A 84 -3.70 -11.94 -3.20
C LEU A 84 -4.69 -11.13 -2.35
N ASN A 85 -5.60 -11.84 -1.68
CA ASN A 85 -6.55 -11.25 -0.73
C ASN A 85 -5.92 -10.93 0.64
N GLY A 86 -4.64 -11.27 0.86
CA GLY A 86 -3.94 -11.08 2.13
C GLY A 86 -4.19 -12.19 3.15
N ASN A 87 -4.87 -13.28 2.79
CA ASN A 87 -5.05 -14.45 3.64
C ASN A 87 -3.98 -15.50 3.34
N VAL A 88 -2.75 -15.20 3.76
CA VAL A 88 -1.55 -15.98 3.41
C VAL A 88 -1.60 -17.39 3.95
N LEU A 89 -1.94 -17.54 5.23
CA LEU A 89 -2.02 -18.85 5.88
C LEU A 89 -2.98 -19.78 5.14
N MET A 90 -4.19 -19.32 4.81
CA MET A 90 -5.15 -20.16 4.09
C MET A 90 -4.70 -20.45 2.66
N GLY A 91 -4.07 -19.48 1.98
CA GLY A 91 -3.50 -19.71 0.66
C GLY A 91 -2.47 -20.83 0.65
N ILE A 92 -1.57 -20.85 1.65
CA ILE A 92 -0.57 -21.91 1.82
C ILE A 92 -1.24 -23.25 2.15
N ILE A 93 -2.22 -23.27 3.06
CA ILE A 93 -2.96 -24.50 3.41
C ILE A 93 -3.60 -25.12 2.17
N ILE A 94 -4.33 -24.31 1.38
CA ILE A 94 -4.98 -24.78 0.15
C ILE A 94 -3.97 -25.34 -0.84
N PHE A 95 -2.84 -24.64 -1.03
CA PHE A 95 -1.79 -25.08 -1.93
C PHE A 95 -1.16 -26.41 -1.47
N VAL A 96 -0.85 -26.57 -0.19
CA VAL A 96 -0.32 -27.82 0.37
C VAL A 96 -1.33 -28.96 0.25
N CYS A 97 -2.62 -28.71 0.51
CA CYS A 97 -3.68 -29.69 0.29
C CYS A 97 -3.77 -30.12 -1.17
N ASP A 98 -3.58 -29.21 -2.13
CA ASP A 98 -3.59 -29.52 -3.55
C ASP A 98 -2.41 -30.42 -3.93
N VAL A 99 -1.19 -30.10 -3.45
CA VAL A 99 -0.01 -30.95 -3.65
C VAL A 99 -0.24 -32.36 -3.10
N ILE A 100 -0.81 -32.49 -1.89
CA ILE A 100 -1.15 -33.78 -1.30
C ILE A 100 -2.22 -34.52 -2.12
N ALA A 101 -3.22 -33.80 -2.65
CA ALA A 101 -4.25 -34.39 -3.51
C ALA A 101 -3.65 -34.96 -4.79
N TRP A 102 -2.70 -34.25 -5.41
CA TRP A 102 -1.95 -34.74 -6.58
C TRP A 102 -1.12 -35.99 -6.28
N ILE A 103 -0.41 -36.04 -5.14
CA ILE A 103 0.34 -37.24 -4.71
C ILE A 103 -0.62 -38.43 -4.51
N SER A 104 -1.82 -38.17 -4.03
CA SER A 104 -2.86 -39.18 -3.77
C SER A 104 -3.46 -39.80 -5.04
N LEU A 105 -3.12 -39.30 -6.24
CA LEU A 105 -3.51 -39.95 -7.51
C LEU A 105 -2.91 -41.36 -7.64
N THR A 106 -1.77 -41.61 -7.01
CA THR A 106 -1.11 -42.93 -6.99
C THR A 106 -1.98 -44.05 -6.39
N ILE A 107 -2.93 -43.70 -5.52
CA ILE A 107 -3.84 -44.63 -4.83
C ILE A 107 -5.30 -44.46 -5.26
N LEU A 108 -5.55 -43.95 -6.48
CA LEU A 108 -6.87 -43.66 -7.09
C LEU A 108 -7.76 -42.64 -6.37
N ILE A 109 -7.61 -42.41 -5.05
CA ILE A 109 -8.41 -41.44 -4.30
C ILE A 109 -8.18 -40.00 -4.79
N GLY A 110 -6.99 -39.70 -5.33
CA GLY A 110 -6.64 -38.38 -5.87
C GLY A 110 -7.56 -37.93 -7.01
N PHE A 111 -8.18 -38.86 -7.76
CA PHE A 111 -9.08 -38.48 -8.86
C PHE A 111 -10.31 -37.70 -8.37
N VAL A 112 -10.77 -37.96 -7.16
CA VAL A 112 -11.84 -37.20 -6.52
C VAL A 112 -11.27 -36.04 -5.69
N LEU A 113 -10.14 -36.26 -5.03
CA LEU A 113 -9.55 -35.29 -4.11
C LEU A 113 -9.04 -34.03 -4.82
N VAL A 114 -8.39 -34.18 -5.99
CA VAL A 114 -7.89 -33.05 -6.79
C VAL A 114 -9.00 -32.08 -7.18
N PRO A 115 -10.09 -32.49 -7.87
CA PRO A 115 -11.16 -31.54 -8.24
C PRO A 115 -11.85 -30.93 -7.01
N VAL A 116 -11.99 -31.67 -5.91
CA VAL A 116 -12.58 -31.15 -4.66
C VAL A 116 -11.73 -30.03 -4.07
N VAL A 117 -10.42 -30.26 -3.88
CA VAL A 117 -9.51 -29.26 -3.32
C VAL A 117 -9.35 -28.07 -4.27
N TRP A 118 -9.27 -28.32 -5.57
CA TRP A 118 -9.18 -27.29 -6.59
C TRP A 118 -10.39 -26.34 -6.59
N ILE A 119 -11.62 -26.89 -6.58
CA ILE A 119 -12.86 -26.10 -6.49
C ILE A 119 -12.94 -25.36 -5.16
N TRP A 120 -12.61 -26.04 -4.06
CA TRP A 120 -12.58 -25.42 -2.74
C TRP A 120 -11.63 -24.22 -2.69
N GLY A 121 -10.45 -24.31 -3.30
CA GLY A 121 -9.47 -23.22 -3.39
C GLY A 121 -9.99 -22.00 -4.15
N MET A 122 -10.77 -22.20 -5.22
CA MET A 122 -11.45 -21.12 -5.95
C MET A 122 -12.54 -20.46 -5.10
N ILE A 123 -13.42 -21.26 -4.50
CA ILE A 123 -14.52 -20.77 -3.66
C ILE A 123 -13.98 -19.96 -2.47
N HIS A 124 -12.94 -20.46 -1.82
CA HIS A 124 -12.32 -19.79 -0.68
C HIS A 124 -11.71 -18.43 -1.09
N ALA A 125 -11.01 -18.36 -2.21
CA ALA A 125 -10.47 -17.09 -2.70
C ALA A 125 -11.56 -16.07 -3.04
N TYR A 126 -12.60 -16.50 -3.76
CA TYR A 126 -13.72 -15.62 -4.12
C TYR A 126 -14.45 -15.07 -2.89
N HIS A 127 -14.77 -15.94 -1.93
CA HIS A 127 -15.40 -15.51 -0.68
C HIS A 127 -14.47 -14.69 0.21
N GLY A 128 -13.16 -14.96 0.18
CA GLY A 128 -12.14 -14.17 0.86
C GLY A 128 -12.14 -12.71 0.40
N ALA A 129 -12.16 -12.48 -0.91
CA ALA A 129 -12.23 -11.15 -1.49
C ALA A 129 -13.52 -10.42 -1.09
N LYS A 130 -14.69 -11.06 -1.24
CA LYS A 130 -15.98 -10.48 -0.84
C LYS A 130 -16.07 -10.18 0.64
N ARG A 131 -15.55 -11.06 1.50
CA ARG A 131 -15.51 -10.85 2.95
C ARG A 131 -14.62 -9.67 3.31
N TRP A 132 -13.49 -9.51 2.63
CA TRP A 132 -12.62 -8.35 2.82
C TRP A 132 -13.34 -7.06 2.39
N ASN A 133 -13.96 -7.03 1.21
CA ASN A 133 -14.69 -5.87 0.72
C ASN A 133 -15.82 -5.46 1.69
N ARG A 134 -16.65 -6.43 2.11
CA ARG A 134 -17.73 -6.19 3.08
C ARG A 134 -17.24 -5.60 4.41
N LYS A 135 -16.08 -6.05 4.91
CA LYS A 135 -15.48 -5.51 6.14
C LYS A 135 -15.03 -4.06 6.00
N HIS A 136 -14.72 -3.61 4.78
CA HIS A 136 -14.24 -2.26 4.51
C HIS A 136 -15.31 -1.35 3.92
N GLY A 137 -16.59 -1.78 3.90
CA GLY A 137 -17.70 -0.99 3.36
C GLY A 137 -17.74 -0.97 1.83
N ILE A 138 -17.08 -1.91 1.17
CA ILE A 138 -16.99 -2.00 -0.29
C ILE A 138 -18.01 -3.03 -0.79
N LEU A 139 -18.94 -2.61 -1.66
CA LEU A 139 -19.83 -3.53 -2.36
C LEU A 139 -19.15 -4.00 -3.65
N SER A 140 -18.97 -5.30 -3.79
CA SER A 140 -18.23 -5.98 -4.87
C SER A 140 -18.94 -7.23 -5.34
#